data_AF-A0A0D2ZZP9-F1
#
_entry.id   AF-A0A0D2ZZP9-F1
#
_cell.length_a   1.000
_cell.length_b   1.000
_cell.length_c   1.000
_cell.angle_alpha   90.00
_cell.angle_beta   90.00
_cell.angle_gamma   90.00
#
_symmetry.space_group_name_H-M   'P 1'
#
loop_
_entity.id
_entity.type
_entity.pdbx_description
1 polymer ?
#
loop_
_entity_poly.entity_id
_entity_poly.type
_entity_poly.pdbx_seq_one_letter_code
_entity_poly.pdbx_strand_id
1 'polypeptide(L)'
;MKAALDNFCDAYGYKFNLEYGWRELRNDQKWCSTYVSKDGGKDKRKHVVDVDRENEVGEPEARPMGVKAAKAAGKRKKNDTEEEMSQLQAILEMKDKLQKQKILDRLLAKRDPLSEMESSLKLKLMAEMLG
;
A
#
# COMPACT_ATOMS: atom_id res chain seq x y z
N MET A 1 -28.79 1.61 -12.89
CA MET A 1 -27.78 0.59 -13.26
C MET A 1 -28.30 -0.47 -14.23
N LYS A 2 -29.55 -0.94 -14.09
CA LYS A 2 -30.16 -1.95 -14.99
C LYS A 2 -30.12 -1.55 -16.48
N ALA A 3 -30.52 -0.32 -16.81
CA ALA A 3 -30.55 0.17 -18.19
C ALA A 3 -29.20 0.19 -18.92
N ALA A 4 -28.10 0.50 -18.23
CA ALA A 4 -26.76 0.53 -18.84
C ALA A 4 -26.24 -0.89 -19.13
N LEU A 5 -26.52 -1.83 -18.22
CA LEU A 5 -26.19 -3.24 -18.41
C LEU A 5 -27.00 -3.84 -19.56
N ASP A 6 -28.30 -3.54 -19.62
CA ASP A 6 -29.18 -4.03 -20.66
C ASP A 6 -28.77 -3.48 -22.04
N ASN A 7 -28.48 -2.17 -22.16
CA ASN A 7 -27.96 -1.59 -23.41
C ASN A 7 -26.63 -2.21 -23.88
N PHE A 8 -25.71 -2.52 -22.96
CA PHE A 8 -24.45 -3.19 -23.32
C PHE A 8 -24.69 -4.62 -23.80
N CYS A 9 -25.56 -5.36 -23.11
CA CYS A 9 -25.94 -6.72 -23.52
C CYS A 9 -26.61 -6.72 -24.89
N ASP A 10 -27.47 -5.74 -25.17
CA ASP A 10 -28.17 -5.60 -26.44
C ASP A 10 -27.20 -5.24 -27.59
N ALA A 11 -26.18 -4.41 -27.32
CA ALA A 11 -25.21 -3.98 -28.32
C ALA A 11 -24.12 -5.02 -28.63
N TYR A 12 -23.70 -5.81 -27.65
CA TYR A 12 -22.54 -6.71 -27.77
C TYR A 12 -22.88 -8.20 -27.58
N GLY A 13 -24.13 -8.54 -27.24
CA GLY A 13 -24.58 -9.91 -27.02
C GLY A 13 -23.96 -10.59 -25.78
N TYR A 14 -23.20 -9.85 -24.97
CA TYR A 14 -22.45 -10.37 -23.84
C TYR A 14 -22.88 -9.70 -22.53
N LYS A 15 -23.14 -10.50 -21.48
CA LYS A 15 -23.47 -10.00 -20.15
C LYS A 15 -22.19 -9.66 -19.38
N PHE A 16 -21.78 -8.40 -19.44
CA PHE A 16 -20.67 -7.92 -18.62
C PHE A 16 -21.11 -7.75 -17.15
N ASN A 17 -20.46 -8.47 -16.23
CA ASN A 17 -20.69 -8.30 -14.80
C ASN A 17 -19.82 -7.16 -14.27
N LEU A 18 -20.45 -6.06 -13.85
CA LEU A 18 -19.73 -4.93 -13.26
C LEU A 18 -19.20 -5.23 -11.84
N GLU A 19 -19.36 -6.47 -11.36
CA GLU A 19 -18.90 -6.99 -10.07
C GLU A 19 -17.42 -6.72 -9.80
N TYR A 20 -16.57 -6.90 -10.82
CA TYR A 20 -15.13 -6.66 -10.65
C TYR A 20 -14.84 -5.16 -10.44
N GLY A 21 -15.39 -4.30 -11.29
CA GLY A 21 -15.25 -2.85 -11.14
C GLY A 21 -15.87 -2.33 -9.83
N TRP A 22 -17.02 -2.88 -9.42
CA TRP A 22 -17.62 -2.56 -8.11
C TRP A 22 -16.77 -3.03 -6.94
N ARG A 23 -16.18 -4.22 -6.99
CA ARG A 23 -15.29 -4.72 -5.93
C ARG A 23 -14.07 -3.80 -5.75
N GLU A 24 -13.52 -3.31 -6.86
CA GLU A 24 -12.35 -2.44 -6.87
C GLU A 24 -12.70 -1.01 -6.39
N LEU A 25 -13.88 -0.50 -6.75
CA LEU A 25 -14.31 0.87 -6.43
C LEU A 25 -15.02 1.01 -5.07
N ARG A 26 -15.55 -0.06 -4.47
CA ARG A 26 -16.33 0.01 -3.21
C ARG A 26 -15.57 0.55 -2.00
N ASN A 27 -14.24 0.57 -2.06
CA ASN A 27 -13.39 1.12 -1.00
C ASN A 27 -12.71 2.43 -1.41
N ASP A 28 -12.97 2.96 -2.61
CA ASP A 28 -12.41 4.23 -3.06
C ASP A 28 -13.05 5.39 -2.27
N GLN A 29 -12.22 6.12 -1.54
CA GLN A 29 -12.63 7.22 -0.66
C GLN A 29 -13.48 8.30 -1.38
N LYS A 30 -13.25 8.52 -2.68
CA LYS A 30 -13.97 9.53 -3.48
C LYS A 30 -15.41 9.09 -3.78
N TRP A 31 -15.66 7.78 -3.82
CA TRP A 31 -16.96 7.17 -4.15
C TRP A 31 -17.76 6.79 -2.90
N CYS A 32 -17.10 6.48 -1.78
CA CYS A 32 -17.77 6.23 -0.50
C CYS A 32 -18.37 7.49 0.13
N SER A 33 -17.90 8.69 -0.25
CA SER A 33 -18.31 9.96 0.37
C SER A 33 -19.74 10.38 0.03
N THR A 34 -20.40 9.76 -0.95
CA THR A 34 -21.74 10.16 -1.41
C THR A 34 -22.89 9.32 -0.86
N TYR A 35 -22.61 8.27 -0.05
CA TYR A 35 -23.66 7.37 0.47
C TYR A 35 -24.05 7.62 1.95
N VAL A 36 -23.62 8.73 2.55
CA VAL A 36 -24.26 9.18 3.81
C VAL A 36 -25.46 10.02 3.42
N SER A 37 -26.64 9.41 3.49
CA SER A 37 -27.93 10.08 3.31
C SER A 37 -27.93 11.43 4.02
N LYS A 38 -28.17 12.47 3.23
CA LYS A 38 -28.42 13.83 3.66
C LYS A 38 -29.82 13.86 4.28
N ASP A 39 -29.96 13.47 5.54
CA ASP A 39 -31.20 13.73 6.29
C ASP A 39 -30.96 13.95 7.79
N GLY A 40 -31.63 14.97 8.33
CA GLY A 40 -31.63 15.39 9.74
C GLY A 40 -30.36 16.16 10.17
N GLY A 41 -30.32 17.49 10.16
CA GLY A 41 -31.17 18.34 10.99
C GLY A 41 -30.41 18.72 12.27
N LYS A 42 -29.95 19.97 12.35
CA LYS A 42 -29.38 20.57 13.57
C LYS A 42 -30.39 20.44 14.72
N ASP A 43 -30.00 19.91 15.88
CA ASP A 43 -30.37 20.56 17.15
C ASP A 43 -29.58 20.06 18.38
N LYS A 44 -29.69 20.90 19.41
CA LYS A 44 -28.88 21.06 20.61
C LYS A 44 -29.12 19.97 21.68
N ARG A 45 -28.03 19.61 22.38
CA ARG A 45 -27.86 19.68 23.86
C ARG A 45 -28.94 19.01 24.76
N LYS A 46 -28.60 17.89 25.44
CA LYS A 46 -28.76 17.54 26.90
C LYS A 46 -29.11 16.06 27.21
N HIS A 47 -28.20 15.39 27.95
CA HIS A 47 -28.34 14.68 29.25
C HIS A 47 -29.55 13.77 29.60
N VAL A 48 -29.24 12.51 30.03
CA VAL A 48 -29.88 11.64 31.08
C VAL A 48 -31.26 11.06 30.78
N VAL A 49 -31.70 9.84 31.17
CA VAL A 49 -31.24 8.59 31.85
C VAL A 49 -32.35 7.57 31.57
N ASP A 50 -32.00 6.27 31.55
CA ASP A 50 -32.81 5.03 31.69
C ASP A 50 -34.19 4.90 30.98
N VAL A 51 -34.36 3.76 30.29
CA VAL A 51 -35.36 2.72 30.61
C VAL A 51 -35.29 1.61 29.54
N ASP A 52 -35.19 0.38 30.04
CA ASP A 52 -35.29 -0.92 29.38
C ASP A 52 -36.34 -1.06 28.26
N ARG A 53 -35.97 -1.75 27.17
CA ARG A 53 -36.69 -2.97 26.74
C ARG A 53 -35.89 -3.81 25.75
N GLU A 54 -35.78 -5.08 26.12
CA GLU A 54 -35.15 -6.22 25.46
C GLU A 54 -35.58 -6.43 23.99
N ASN A 55 -34.62 -6.77 23.11
CA ASN A 55 -34.76 -7.91 22.19
C ASN A 55 -33.42 -8.36 21.58
N GLU A 56 -33.40 -9.64 21.22
CA GLU A 56 -32.30 -10.58 21.12
C GLU A 56 -31.23 -10.40 20.03
N VAL A 57 -30.01 -10.80 20.41
CA VAL A 57 -29.01 -11.61 19.68
C VAL A 57 -28.49 -11.06 18.34
N GLY A 58 -27.24 -10.60 18.39
CA GLY A 58 -26.33 -10.46 17.26
C GLY A 58 -24.97 -9.97 17.76
N GLU A 59 -24.02 -10.90 17.85
CA GLU A 59 -22.60 -10.73 18.21
C GLU A 59 -21.98 -9.38 17.77
N PRO A 60 -21.14 -8.72 18.61
CA PRO A 60 -20.39 -7.55 18.17
C PRO A 60 -19.26 -8.02 17.25
N GLU A 61 -19.55 -8.22 15.97
CA GLU A 61 -18.52 -8.47 14.98
C GLU A 61 -17.57 -7.26 14.99
N ALA A 62 -16.37 -7.51 15.50
CA ALA A 62 -15.35 -6.51 15.77
C ALA A 62 -15.04 -5.78 14.46
N ARG A 63 -15.61 -4.57 14.32
CA ARG A 63 -15.25 -3.65 13.26
C ARG A 63 -13.72 -3.53 13.24
N PRO A 64 -13.05 -3.70 12.09
CA PRO A 64 -11.61 -3.58 12.05
C PRO A 64 -11.18 -2.22 12.60
N MET A 65 -10.30 -2.25 13.60
CA MET A 65 -9.62 -1.07 14.12
C MET A 65 -8.88 -0.39 12.97
N GLY A 66 -9.47 0.63 12.38
CA GLY A 66 -8.85 1.20 11.19
C GLY A 66 -9.40 2.49 10.64
N VAL A 67 -10.31 3.21 11.30
CA VAL A 67 -10.76 4.51 10.77
C VAL A 67 -11.01 5.53 11.88
N LYS A 68 -9.99 5.77 12.71
CA LYS A 68 -9.90 6.99 13.53
C LYS A 68 -8.47 7.54 13.57
N ALA A 69 -7.84 7.67 12.39
CA ALA A 69 -6.54 8.35 12.26
C ALA A 69 -6.48 9.37 11.11
N ALA A 70 -7.57 9.58 10.36
CA ALA A 70 -7.58 10.49 9.19
C ALA A 70 -8.22 11.87 9.48
N LYS A 71 -8.07 12.40 10.70
CA LYS A 71 -8.39 13.81 11.01
C LYS A 71 -7.24 14.56 11.70
N ALA A 72 -6.01 14.17 11.41
CA ALA A 72 -4.81 14.95 11.73
C ALA A 72 -4.03 15.33 10.45
N ALA A 73 -4.72 15.66 9.36
CA ALA A 73 -4.08 16.33 8.23
C ALA A 73 -3.92 17.82 8.54
N GLY A 74 -2.86 18.15 9.28
CA GLY A 74 -2.56 19.53 9.67
C GLY A 74 -1.16 19.75 10.22
N LYS A 75 -0.19 18.93 9.80
CA LYS A 75 1.27 19.17 9.87
C LYS A 75 1.97 17.91 9.35
N ARG A 76 2.15 17.78 8.03
CA ARG A 76 3.23 16.90 7.55
C ARG A 76 4.53 17.54 8.04
N LYS A 77 5.20 16.90 8.99
CA LYS A 77 6.56 17.27 9.36
C LYS A 77 7.44 17.01 8.12
N LYS A 78 8.32 17.95 7.76
CA LYS A 78 9.31 17.77 6.69
C LYS A 78 10.14 16.48 6.84
N ASN A 79 10.22 15.98 8.07
CA ASN A 79 11.04 14.85 8.46
C ASN A 79 10.59 13.51 7.86
N ASP A 80 9.29 13.24 7.69
CA ASP A 80 8.83 11.92 7.18
C ASP A 80 9.34 11.65 5.76
N THR A 81 9.33 12.66 4.88
CA THR A 81 9.83 12.53 3.50
C THR A 81 11.36 12.42 3.46
N GLU A 82 12.06 13.09 4.37
CA GLU A 82 13.53 13.02 4.46
C GLU A 82 13.98 11.65 5.00
N GLU A 83 13.26 11.10 5.97
CA GLU A 83 13.47 9.74 6.50
C GLU A 83 13.23 8.67 5.43
N GLU A 84 12.16 8.78 4.64
CA GLU A 84 11.88 7.88 3.51
C GLU A 84 13.01 7.92 2.45
N MET A 85 13.51 9.12 2.12
CA MET A 85 14.62 9.27 1.16
C MET A 85 15.93 8.68 1.70
N SER A 86 16.21 8.88 2.98
CA SER A 86 17.38 8.29 3.65
C SER A 86 17.32 6.76 3.66
N GLN A 87 16.14 6.18 3.92
CA GLN A 87 15.93 4.73 3.85
C GLN A 87 16.16 4.18 2.43
N LEU A 88 15.64 4.87 1.40
CA LEU A 88 15.88 4.48 0.01
C LEU A 88 17.37 4.52 -0.35
N GLN A 89 18.09 5.56 0.10
CA GLN A 89 19.52 5.67 -0.12
C GLN A 89 20.28 4.52 0.54
N ALA A 90 19.96 4.18 1.79
CA ALA A 90 20.57 3.05 2.49
C ALA A 90 20.33 1.71 1.76
N ILE A 91 19.13 1.49 1.21
CA ILE A 91 18.81 0.30 0.42
C ILE A 91 19.64 0.24 -0.87
N LEU A 92 19.82 1.38 -1.55
CA LEU A 92 20.65 1.45 -2.77
C LEU A 92 22.12 1.15 -2.46
N GLU A 93 22.66 1.69 -1.37
CA GLU A 93 24.03 1.42 -0.93
C GLU A 93 24.23 -0.05 -0.57
N MET A 94 23.27 -0.66 0.15
CA MET A 94 23.31 -2.10 0.43
C MET A 94 23.26 -2.93 -0.85
N LYS A 95 22.45 -2.52 -1.83
CA LYS A 95 22.35 -3.21 -3.13
C LYS A 95 23.66 -3.13 -3.91
N ASP A 96 24.33 -1.98 -3.94
CA ASP A 96 25.62 -1.81 -4.61
C ASP A 96 26.69 -2.74 -3.99
N LYS A 97 26.79 -2.77 -2.66
CA LYS A 97 27.68 -3.69 -1.93
C LYS A 97 27.41 -5.15 -2.29
N LEU A 98 26.14 -5.55 -2.32
CA LEU A 98 25.74 -6.91 -2.68
C LEU A 98 26.06 -7.26 -4.15
N GLN A 99 25.95 -6.29 -5.05
CA GLN A 99 26.32 -6.47 -6.46
C GLN A 99 27.83 -6.66 -6.64
N LYS A 100 28.64 -5.86 -5.95
CA LYS A 100 30.11 -6.00 -5.93
C LYS A 100 30.54 -7.38 -5.41
N GLN A 101 29.92 -7.85 -4.32
CA GLN A 101 30.15 -9.20 -3.80
C GLN A 101 29.82 -10.29 -4.82
N LYS A 102 28.66 -10.21 -5.50
CA LYS A 102 28.28 -11.17 -6.55
C LYS A 102 29.26 -11.20 -7.72
N ILE A 103 29.83 -10.06 -8.10
CA ILE A 103 30.85 -9.99 -9.14
C ILE A 103 32.13 -10.68 -8.66
N LEU A 104 32.56 -10.40 -7.42
CA LEU A 104 33.73 -11.02 -6.82
C LEU A 104 33.56 -12.55 -6.72
N ASP A 105 32.41 -13.05 -6.27
CA ASP A 105 32.10 -14.48 -6.21
C ASP A 105 32.22 -15.15 -7.58
N ARG A 106 31.69 -14.50 -8.62
CA ARG A 106 31.81 -15.00 -10.00
C ARG A 106 33.25 -15.06 -10.47
N LEU A 107 34.07 -14.05 -10.15
CA LEU A 107 35.50 -14.04 -10.48
C LEU A 107 36.26 -15.12 -9.71
N LEU A 108 35.91 -15.37 -8.45
CA LEU A 108 36.49 -16.43 -7.63
C LEU A 108 36.11 -17.83 -8.09
N ALA A 109 34.90 -18.00 -8.65
CA ALA A 109 34.41 -19.29 -9.14
C ALA A 109 35.00 -19.71 -10.49
N LYS A 110 35.63 -18.79 -11.24
CA LYS A 110 36.28 -19.13 -12.51
C LYS A 110 37.43 -20.11 -12.29
N ARG A 111 37.44 -21.20 -13.09
CA ARG A 111 38.49 -22.23 -13.06
C ARG A 111 39.66 -21.89 -13.97
N ASP A 112 39.41 -21.11 -15.01
CA ASP A 112 40.43 -20.67 -15.96
C ASP A 112 41.28 -19.53 -15.39
N PRO A 113 42.53 -19.36 -15.86
CA PRO A 113 43.35 -18.21 -15.48
C PRO A 113 42.62 -16.91 -15.77
N LEU A 114 42.53 -16.04 -14.76
CA LEU A 114 41.93 -14.71 -14.91
C LEU A 114 42.80 -13.86 -15.84
N SER A 115 42.15 -13.05 -16.68
CA SER A 115 42.84 -12.00 -17.43
C SER A 115 43.49 -11.00 -16.46
N GLU A 116 44.52 -10.27 -16.91
CA GLU A 116 45.16 -9.20 -16.14
C GLU A 116 44.14 -8.16 -15.64
N MET A 117 43.19 -7.77 -16.50
CA MET A 117 42.11 -6.84 -16.15
C MET A 117 41.19 -7.39 -15.06
N GLU A 118 40.83 -8.68 -15.16
CA GLU A 118 39.96 -9.34 -14.18
C GLU A 118 40.67 -9.54 -12.83
N SER A 119 41.97 -9.84 -12.87
CA SER A 119 42.82 -9.94 -11.69
C SER A 119 42.93 -8.58 -10.98
N SER A 120 43.10 -7.49 -11.74
CA SER A 120 43.08 -6.12 -11.20
C SER A 120 41.73 -5.79 -10.56
N LEU A 121 40.62 -6.10 -11.25
CA LEU A 121 39.26 -5.88 -10.72
C LEU A 121 39.04 -6.68 -9.42
N LYS A 122 39.43 -7.95 -9.40
CA LYS A 122 39.33 -8.82 -8.23
C LYS A 122 40.10 -8.25 -7.04
N LEU A 123 41.35 -7.81 -7.24
CA LEU A 123 42.16 -7.19 -6.18
C LEU A 123 41.51 -5.90 -5.65
N LYS A 124 41.00 -5.04 -6.52
CA LYS A 124 40.30 -3.80 -6.13
C LYS A 124 39.05 -4.09 -5.28
N LEU A 125 38.22 -5.05 -5.72
CA LEU A 125 37.01 -5.44 -4.97
C LEU A 125 37.34 -6.05 -3.60
N MET A 126 38.39 -6.88 -3.53
CA MET A 126 38.85 -7.42 -2.23
C MET A 126 39.38 -6.33 -1.31
N ALA A 127 40.14 -5.36 -1.84
CA ALA A 127 40.65 -4.23 -1.05
C ALA A 127 39.52 -3.34 -0.54
N GLU A 128 38.51 -3.04 -1.37
CA GLU A 128 37.33 -2.26 -0.96
C GLU A 128 36.50 -2.96 0.12
N MET A 129 36.48 -4.30 0.15
CA MET A 129 35.74 -5.07 1.15
C MET A 129 36.50 -5.29 2.46
N LEU A 130 37.84 -5.26 2.42
CA LEU A 130 38.70 -5.55 3.57
C LEU A 130 39.31 -4.28 4.22
N GLY A 131 39.30 -3.15 3.50
CA GLY A 131 39.71 -1.84 4.01
C GLY A 131 38.58 -1.11 4.69
#